data_AF-A0A0T9L9R2-F1
#
_entry.id   AF-A0A0T9L9R2-F1
#
_cell.length_a   1.000
_cell.length_b   1.000
_cell.length_c   1.000
_cell.angle_alpha   90.00
_cell.angle_beta   90.00
_cell.angle_gamma   90.00
#
_symmetry.space_group_name_H-M   'P 1'
#
loop_
_entity.id
_entity.type
_entity.pdbx_description
1 polymer ?
#
loop_
_entity_poly.entity_id
_entity_poly.type
_entity_poly.pdbx_seq_one_letter_code
_entity_poly.pdbx_strand_id
1 'polypeptide(L)'
;MRQAAGGIVKFELKLDSQEVDMLRQNCALRRPQRDPYDMDEYITMLIRKDNAELQAQLKEQAGRKCDKCGDILPGDPKGCLLIGDSDCWQHAGWHETKLTV
;
A
#
# COMPACT_ATOMS: atom_id res chain seq x y z
N MET A 1 -2.72 -28.93 22.94
CA MET A 1 -3.68 -28.54 21.89
C MET A 1 -2.93 -27.79 20.80
N ARG A 2 -3.09 -28.20 19.54
CA ARG A 2 -2.44 -27.64 18.35
C ARG A 2 -3.14 -26.35 17.92
N GLN A 3 -2.50 -25.19 18.03
CA GLN A 3 -2.90 -23.95 17.34
C GLN A 3 -1.66 -23.12 16.92
N ALA A 4 -0.80 -23.70 16.09
CA ALA A 4 0.33 -22.98 15.48
C ALA A 4 0.49 -23.35 14.00
N ALA A 5 -0.62 -23.45 13.25
CA ALA A 5 -0.60 -23.88 11.84
C ALA A 5 -1.58 -23.08 10.96
N GLY A 6 -1.64 -21.75 11.14
CA GLY A 6 -2.59 -20.91 10.41
C GLY A 6 -2.02 -19.65 9.74
N GLY A 7 -0.78 -19.24 10.02
CA GLY A 7 -0.19 -18.02 9.41
C GLY A 7 -0.94 -16.70 9.67
N ILE A 8 -2.07 -16.73 10.39
CA ILE A 8 -2.88 -15.57 10.74
C ILE A 8 -2.21 -14.85 11.92
N VAL A 9 -1.90 -13.57 11.71
CA VAL A 9 -1.39 -12.67 12.75
C VAL A 9 -2.53 -11.78 13.20
N LYS A 10 -2.86 -11.81 14.49
CA LYS A 10 -3.80 -10.86 15.07
C LYS A 10 -3.12 -9.50 15.17
N PHE A 11 -3.76 -8.46 14.64
CA PHE A 11 -3.37 -7.07 14.84
C PHE A 11 -4.57 -6.26 15.37
N GLU A 12 -4.30 -5.20 16.11
CA GLU A 12 -5.33 -4.31 16.66
C GLU A 12 -5.15 -2.91 16.07
N LEU A 13 -6.24 -2.32 15.59
CA LEU A 13 -6.26 -1.01 14.95
C LEU A 13 -7.01 -0.02 15.85
N LYS A 14 -6.42 1.16 16.05
CA LYS A 14 -7.09 2.28 16.72
C LYS A 14 -7.60 3.22 15.65
N LEU A 15 -8.91 3.44 15.64
CA LEU A 15 -9.61 4.35 14.74
C LEU A 15 -10.38 5.36 15.57
N ASP A 16 -10.49 6.59 15.08
CA ASP A 16 -11.42 7.55 15.65
C ASP A 16 -12.88 7.22 15.25
N SER A 17 -13.85 7.92 15.84
CA SER A 17 -15.28 7.67 15.57
C SER A 17 -15.65 7.90 14.10
N GLN A 18 -15.04 8.91 13.47
CA GLN A 18 -15.32 9.26 12.08
C GLN A 18 -14.79 8.17 11.13
N GLU A 19 -13.58 7.65 11.38
CA GLU A 19 -12.99 6.56 10.61
C GLU A 19 -13.80 5.25 10.75
N VAL A 20 -14.33 4.95 11.93
CA VAL A 20 -15.22 3.79 12.15
C VAL A 20 -16.52 3.92 11.36
N ASP A 21 -17.10 5.12 11.30
CA ASP A 21 -18.33 5.36 10.54
C ASP A 21 -18.08 5.27 9.03
N MET A 22 -16.95 5.82 8.54
CA MET A 22 -16.51 5.63 7.16
C MET A 22 -16.32 4.15 6.82
N LEU A 23 -15.69 3.39 7.71
CA LEU A 23 -15.47 1.95 7.55
C LEU A 23 -16.80 1.19 7.41
N ARG A 24 -17.74 1.41 8.34
CA ARG A 24 -19.07 0.79 8.33
C ARG A 24 -19.87 1.14 7.08
N GLN A 25 -19.89 2.42 6.72
CA GLN A 25 -20.61 2.90 5.54
C GLN A 25 -20.05 2.24 4.27
N ASN A 26 -18.72 2.19 4.14
CA ASN A 26 -18.07 1.60 2.98
C ASN A 26 -18.31 0.07 2.86
N CYS A 27 -18.39 -0.65 3.99
CA CYS A 27 -18.72 -2.08 3.99
C CYS A 27 -20.08 -2.35 3.31
N ALA A 28 -21.09 -1.51 3.58
CA ALA A 28 -22.41 -1.61 2.96
C ALA A 28 -22.41 -1.11 1.51
N LEU A 29 -21.83 0.07 1.25
CA LEU A 29 -21.84 0.70 -0.08
C LEU A 29 -21.12 -0.13 -1.16
N ARG A 30 -20.10 -0.91 -0.77
CA ARG A 30 -19.34 -1.77 -1.69
C ARG A 30 -20.10 -3.05 -2.08
N ARG A 31 -21.18 -3.42 -1.39
CA ARG A 31 -22.02 -4.59 -1.68
C ARG A 31 -23.50 -4.22 -1.75
N PRO A 32 -23.91 -3.38 -2.72
CA PRO A 32 -25.32 -3.01 -2.84
C PRO A 32 -26.20 -4.26 -2.99
N GLN A 33 -27.32 -4.30 -2.27
CA GLN A 33 -28.31 -5.39 -2.29
C GLN A 33 -27.78 -6.75 -1.77
N ARG A 34 -26.66 -6.76 -1.06
CA ARG A 34 -26.11 -7.94 -0.39
C ARG A 34 -25.75 -7.58 1.04
N ASP A 35 -25.48 -8.61 1.84
CA ASP A 35 -24.95 -8.39 3.19
C ASP A 35 -23.63 -7.61 3.10
N PRO A 36 -23.45 -6.57 3.93
CA PRO A 36 -22.20 -5.82 4.01
C PRO A 36 -21.00 -6.73 4.28
N TYR A 37 -19.81 -6.22 3.96
CA TYR A 37 -18.58 -6.84 4.45
C TYR A 37 -18.51 -6.77 5.98
N ASP A 38 -17.90 -7.80 6.60
CA ASP A 38 -17.34 -7.63 7.95
C ASP A 38 -16.16 -6.64 7.88
N MET A 39 -15.90 -5.93 8.98
CA MET A 39 -14.87 -4.87 8.98
C MET A 39 -13.47 -5.41 8.67
N ASP A 40 -13.12 -6.57 9.21
CA ASP A 40 -11.84 -7.24 8.98
C ASP A 40 -11.73 -7.77 7.54
N GLU A 41 -12.82 -8.28 6.98
CA GLU A 41 -12.88 -8.66 5.56
C GLU A 41 -12.63 -7.44 4.68
N TYR A 42 -13.30 -6.32 4.94
CA TYR A 42 -13.14 -5.11 4.15
C TYR A 42 -11.71 -4.56 4.22
N ILE A 43 -11.11 -4.47 5.41
CA ILE A 43 -9.72 -4.05 5.59
C ILE A 43 -8.75 -5.01 4.86
N THR A 44 -8.98 -6.32 4.95
CA THR A 44 -8.18 -7.32 4.23
C THR A 44 -8.25 -7.12 2.72
N MET A 45 -9.43 -6.82 2.19
CA MET A 45 -9.63 -6.54 0.76
C MET A 45 -8.97 -5.23 0.33
N LEU A 46 -8.99 -4.19 1.17
CA LEU A 46 -8.28 -2.94 0.90
C LEU A 46 -6.77 -3.17 0.82
N ILE A 47 -6.18 -3.92 1.76
CA ILE A 47 -4.74 -4.27 1.74
C ILE A 47 -4.38 -5.00 0.44
N ARG A 48 -5.19 -5.97 0.02
CA ARG A 48 -4.94 -6.72 -1.23
C ARG A 48 -5.03 -5.84 -2.46
N LYS A 49 -6.03 -4.95 -2.50
CA LYS A 49 -6.23 -4.02 -3.60
C LYS A 49 -5.05 -3.05 -3.70
N ASP A 50 -4.68 -2.43 -2.59
CA ASP A 50 -3.57 -1.49 -2.49
C ASP A 50 -2.24 -2.15 -2.90
N ASN A 51 -1.95 -3.34 -2.37
CA ASN A 51 -0.75 -4.08 -2.76
C ASN A 51 -0.73 -4.41 -4.26
N ALA A 52 -1.86 -4.80 -4.85
CA ALA A 52 -1.91 -5.06 -6.29
C ALA A 52 -1.63 -3.80 -7.12
N GLU A 53 -2.14 -2.65 -6.69
CA GLU A 53 -1.89 -1.34 -7.31
C GLU A 53 -0.41 -0.94 -7.18
N LEU A 54 0.17 -1.05 -5.99
CA LEU A 54 1.58 -0.76 -5.75
C LEU A 54 2.51 -1.67 -6.59
N GLN A 55 2.23 -2.97 -6.66
CA GLN A 55 3.02 -3.89 -7.49
C GLN A 55 2.93 -3.54 -8.98
N ALA A 56 1.79 -3.06 -9.45
CA ALA A 56 1.67 -2.58 -10.83
C ALA A 56 2.51 -1.32 -11.08
N GLN A 57 2.48 -0.35 -10.16
CA GLN A 57 3.31 0.87 -10.23
C GLN A 57 4.80 0.52 -10.22
N LEU A 58 5.24 -0.36 -9.32
CA LEU A 58 6.65 -0.79 -9.25
C LEU A 58 7.10 -1.50 -10.53
N LYS A 59 6.21 -2.30 -11.14
CA LYS A 59 6.50 -2.96 -12.42
C LYS A 59 6.66 -1.95 -13.56
N GLU A 60 5.85 -0.91 -13.59
CA GLU A 60 5.99 0.19 -14.55
C GLU A 60 7.30 0.95 -14.34
N GLN A 61 7.63 1.26 -13.09
CA GLN A 61 8.87 1.94 -12.72
C GLN A 61 10.12 1.13 -13.08
N ALA A 62 10.10 -0.20 -12.94
CA ALA A 62 11.20 -1.07 -13.31
C ALA A 62 11.59 -0.98 -14.81
N GLY A 63 10.71 -0.45 -15.67
CA GLY A 63 11.02 -0.14 -17.07
C GLY A 63 11.80 1.17 -17.28
N ARG A 64 11.90 2.01 -16.25
CA ARG A 64 12.56 3.32 -16.25
C ARG A 64 13.90 3.26 -15.51
N LYS A 65 14.76 4.22 -15.79
CA LYS A 65 16.02 4.44 -15.09
C LYS A 65 16.05 5.84 -14.50
N CYS A 66 16.82 6.02 -13.44
CA CYS A 66 17.11 7.33 -12.87
C CYS A 66 18.00 8.10 -13.86
N ASP A 67 17.62 9.33 -14.22
CA ASP A 67 18.39 10.16 -15.15
C ASP A 67 19.74 10.59 -14.57
N LYS A 68 19.87 10.62 -13.24
CA LYS A 68 21.10 11.03 -12.56
C LYS A 68 22.10 9.91 -12.30
N CYS A 69 21.67 8.80 -11.67
CA CYS A 69 22.57 7.68 -11.34
C CYS A 69 22.53 6.55 -12.37
N GLY A 70 21.52 6.49 -13.25
CA GLY A 70 21.35 5.42 -14.23
C GLY A 70 20.77 4.12 -13.68
N ASP A 71 20.50 4.04 -12.37
CA ASP A 71 19.93 2.86 -11.73
C ASP A 71 18.50 2.59 -12.22
N ILE A 72 18.13 1.31 -12.27
CA ILE A 72 16.75 0.89 -12.55
C ILE A 72 15.89 1.29 -11.35
N LEU A 73 14.73 1.91 -11.59
CA LEU A 73 13.84 2.35 -10.51
C LEU A 73 13.16 1.13 -9.84
N PRO A 74 12.88 1.19 -8.51
CA PRO A 74 13.14 2.30 -7.59
C PRO A 74 14.58 2.36 -7.06
N GLY A 75 15.49 1.50 -7.54
CA GLY A 75 16.90 1.40 -7.15
C GLY A 75 17.12 0.64 -5.84
N ASP A 76 18.35 0.73 -5.28
CA ASP A 76 18.71 0.02 -4.04
C ASP A 76 17.89 0.54 -2.84
N PRO A 77 17.24 -0.35 -2.05
CA PRO A 77 16.57 0.02 -0.79
C PRO A 77 17.48 0.70 0.24
N LYS A 78 18.81 0.50 0.18
CA LYS A 78 19.79 1.20 1.03
C LYS A 78 20.01 2.66 0.61
N GLY A 79 19.46 3.08 -0.52
CA GLY A 79 19.57 4.43 -1.05
C GLY A 79 20.78 4.63 -1.99
N CYS A 80 20.69 5.67 -2.81
CA CYS A 80 21.67 6.07 -3.78
C CYS A 80 22.59 7.13 -3.16
N LEU A 81 23.87 7.10 -3.51
CA LEU A 81 24.86 8.10 -3.09
C LEU A 81 24.50 9.52 -3.56
N LEU A 82 23.63 9.65 -4.57
CA LEU A 82 23.16 10.92 -5.14
C LEU A 82 21.79 11.35 -4.59
N ILE A 83 21.26 10.70 -3.54
CA ILE A 83 20.06 11.17 -2.84
C ILE A 83 20.31 12.60 -2.31
N GLY A 84 19.38 13.51 -2.61
CA GLY A 84 19.48 14.94 -2.30
C GLY A 84 19.63 15.81 -3.55
N ASP A 85 20.03 15.22 -4.66
CA ASP A 85 19.96 15.86 -5.98
C ASP A 85 18.51 15.78 -6.51
N SER A 86 18.00 16.90 -7.05
CA SER A 86 16.65 16.97 -7.60
C SER A 86 16.44 16.03 -8.80
N ASP A 87 17.51 15.71 -9.51
CA ASP A 87 17.46 14.84 -10.69
C ASP A 87 17.56 13.35 -10.31
N CYS A 88 17.89 13.04 -9.06
CA CYS A 88 17.91 11.67 -8.56
C CYS A 88 16.50 11.21 -8.25
N TRP A 89 16.02 10.17 -8.95
CA TRP A 89 14.69 9.63 -8.68
C TRP A 89 14.52 9.20 -7.23
N GLN A 90 15.52 8.61 -6.58
CA GLN A 90 15.39 8.19 -5.18
C GLN A 90 15.24 9.35 -4.18
N HIS A 91 15.51 10.60 -4.59
CA HIS A 91 15.25 11.78 -3.76
C HIS A 91 13.74 12.05 -3.60
N ALA A 92 12.98 11.97 -4.70
CA ALA A 92 11.58 12.38 -4.77
C ALA A 92 10.61 11.27 -5.22
N GLY A 93 11.12 10.08 -5.56
CA GLY A 93 10.38 8.98 -6.18
C GLY A 93 9.29 8.38 -5.30
N TRP A 94 9.42 8.53 -3.98
CA TRP A 94 8.35 8.19 -3.03
C TRP A 94 7.08 9.02 -3.25
N HIS A 95 7.15 10.16 -3.92
CA HIS A 95 5.95 10.90 -4.33
C HIS A 95 5.11 10.15 -5.37
N GLU A 96 5.72 9.27 -6.17
CA GLU A 96 5.01 8.42 -7.14
C GLU A 96 4.31 7.22 -6.46
N THR A 97 4.79 6.78 -5.28
CA THR A 97 4.29 5.57 -4.60
C THR A 97 3.57 5.81 -3.29
N LYS A 98 3.61 7.04 -2.73
CA LYS A 98 2.92 7.37 -1.47
C LYS A 98 1.41 7.33 -1.63
N LEU A 99 0.74 6.91 -0.56
CA LEU A 99 -0.70 7.09 -0.44
C LEU A 99 -1.04 8.56 -0.17
N THR A 100 -2.10 9.03 -0.81
CA THR A 100 -2.70 10.34 -0.58
C THR A 100 -4.15 10.14 -0.15
N VAL A 101 -4.57 10.79 0.94
CA VAL A 101 -5.93 10.75 1.49
C VAL A 101 -6.62 12.08 1.23
#